data_AF-B3U3N3-F1
#
_entry.id   AF-B3U3N3-F1
#
_cell.length_a   1.000
_cell.length_b   1.000
_cell.length_c   1.000
_cell.angle_alpha   90.00
_cell.angle_beta   90.00
_cell.angle_gamma   90.00
#
_symmetry.space_group_name_H-M   'P 1'
#
loop_
_entity.id
_entity.type
_entity.pdbx_description
1 polymer ?
#
loop_
_entity_poly.entity_id
_entity_poly.type
_entity_poly.pdbx_seq_one_letter_code
_entity_poly.pdbx_strand_id
1 'polypeptide(L)'
;MNCCLNGYDSELIIGNNVSIASNVTIITGSGPNASLEMQKIYPIVKESVEIGAHSWIGDNVTILPGVKLGAFCVVAANSVVTKSFDEYSVIGGTPAKLIKMIQHKA
;
A
#
# COMPACT_ATOMS: atom_id res chain seq x y z
N MET A 1 10.71 -15.12 0.01
CA MET A 1 9.97 -13.84 -0.03
C MET A 1 10.66 -12.94 -1.05
N ASN A 2 9.97 -12.53 -2.10
CA ASN A 2 10.49 -11.66 -3.17
C ASN A 2 9.74 -10.32 -3.17
N CYS A 3 9.97 -9.51 -2.14
CA CYS A 3 9.24 -8.26 -1.96
C CYS A 3 10.04 -7.06 -2.47
N CYS A 4 9.34 -6.04 -2.96
CA CYS A 4 9.92 -4.75 -3.32
C CYS A 4 9.36 -3.69 -2.37
N LEU A 5 10.22 -3.16 -1.48
CA LEU A 5 9.88 -2.09 -0.55
C LEU A 5 10.68 -0.85 -0.95
N ASN A 6 10.07 0.02 -1.77
CA ASN A 6 10.75 1.16 -2.36
C ASN A 6 10.30 2.48 -1.71
N GLY A 7 11.13 2.98 -0.80
CA GLY A 7 11.03 4.32 -0.19
C GLY A 7 12.05 5.33 -0.73
N TYR A 8 12.51 5.20 -1.98
CA TYR A 8 13.51 6.11 -2.58
C TYR A 8 12.93 7.50 -2.90
N ASP A 9 11.73 7.55 -3.49
CA ASP A 9 11.13 8.80 -3.96
C ASP A 9 10.42 9.59 -2.84
N SER A 10 10.05 8.91 -1.75
CA SER A 10 9.45 9.46 -0.54
C SER A 10 9.49 8.42 0.60
N GLU A 11 9.11 8.80 1.81
CA GLU A 11 9.18 7.94 3.00
C GLU A 11 8.27 6.72 2.90
N LEU A 12 8.82 5.55 3.24
CA LEU A 12 8.06 4.34 3.50
C LEU A 12 8.10 4.05 5.00
N ILE A 13 6.97 4.23 5.68
CA ILE A 13 6.84 4.06 7.13
C ILE A 13 6.07 2.77 7.40
N ILE A 14 6.70 1.85 8.14
CA ILE A 14 6.11 0.57 8.52
C ILE A 14 6.07 0.49 10.03
N GLY A 15 4.86 0.37 10.59
CA GLY A 15 4.63 0.25 12.02
C GLY A 15 5.11 -1.08 12.61
N ASN A 16 5.03 -1.18 13.93
CA ASN A 16 5.44 -2.38 14.66
C ASN A 16 4.56 -3.58 14.30
N ASN A 17 5.16 -4.78 14.24
CA ASN A 17 4.45 -6.06 14.06
C ASN A 17 3.64 -6.16 12.75
N VAL A 18 4.05 -5.47 11.69
CA VAL A 18 3.45 -5.63 10.36
C VAL A 18 3.93 -6.93 9.72
N SER A 19 2.99 -7.73 9.20
CA SER A 19 3.28 -8.95 8.45
C SER A 19 3.20 -8.69 6.95
N ILE A 20 4.27 -8.98 6.21
CA ILE A 20 4.35 -8.80 4.76
C ILE A 20 4.56 -10.16 4.10
N ALA A 21 3.59 -10.61 3.31
CA ALA A 21 3.64 -11.89 2.61
C ALA A 21 4.52 -11.83 1.34
N SER A 22 4.51 -12.87 0.51
CA SER A 22 5.40 -12.94 -0.65
C SER A 22 4.95 -12.02 -1.79
N ASN A 23 5.92 -11.54 -2.58
CA ASN A 23 5.69 -10.74 -3.79
C ASN A 23 4.92 -9.43 -3.53
N VAL A 24 4.98 -8.90 -2.32
CA VAL A 24 4.42 -7.59 -2.01
C VAL A 24 5.29 -6.51 -2.62
N THR A 25 4.65 -5.55 -3.28
CA THR A 25 5.28 -4.35 -3.84
C THR A 25 4.71 -3.11 -3.17
N ILE A 26 5.56 -2.34 -2.51
CA ILE A 26 5.21 -1.04 -1.91
C ILE A 26 6.10 0.01 -2.55
N ILE A 27 5.50 1.02 -3.16
CA ILE A 27 6.21 2.06 -3.91
C ILE A 27 5.75 3.45 -3.49
N THR A 28 6.70 4.36 -3.30
CA THR A 28 6.44 5.76 -2.99
C THR A 28 6.53 6.69 -4.21
N GLY A 29 6.97 6.16 -5.35
CA GLY A 29 7.04 6.85 -6.63
C GLY A 29 6.38 6.07 -7.77
N SER A 30 5.57 6.72 -8.60
CA SER A 30 4.97 6.09 -9.79
C SER A 30 4.65 7.10 -10.91
N GLY A 31 4.96 6.73 -12.16
CA GLY A 31 4.66 7.53 -13.34
C GLY A 31 5.53 7.17 -14.54
N PRO A 32 5.32 7.84 -15.69
CA PRO A 32 6.03 7.59 -16.95
C PRO A 32 7.49 8.06 -16.89
N ASN A 33 8.37 7.21 -16.37
CA ASN A 33 9.77 7.54 -16.07
C ASN A 33 10.68 7.74 -17.31
N ALA A 34 10.29 7.26 -18.49
CA ALA A 34 11.11 7.32 -19.70
C ALA A 34 10.81 8.52 -20.63
N SER A 35 9.69 9.24 -20.43
CA SER A 35 9.26 10.32 -21.34
C SER A 35 9.07 11.64 -20.60
N LEU A 36 9.99 12.58 -20.83
CA LEU A 36 9.90 13.93 -20.27
C LEU A 36 8.65 14.68 -20.79
N GLU A 37 8.24 14.43 -22.03
CA GLU A 37 7.02 15.03 -22.58
C GLU A 37 5.77 14.48 -21.89
N MET A 38 5.71 13.17 -21.64
CA MET A 38 4.58 12.58 -20.92
C MET A 38 4.51 13.09 -19.48
N GLN A 39 5.65 13.29 -18.81
CA GLN A 39 5.69 13.82 -17.43
C GLN A 39 5.11 15.23 -17.31
N LYS A 40 5.07 16.02 -18.38
CA LYS A 40 4.39 17.33 -18.38
C LYS A 40 2.87 17.20 -18.32
N ILE A 41 2.31 16.09 -18.82
CA ILE A 41 0.86 15.82 -18.92
C ILE A 41 0.40 14.95 -17.76
N TYR A 42 1.21 13.95 -17.40
CA TYR A 42 0.97 13.02 -16.30
C TYR A 42 2.22 12.93 -15.44
N PRO A 43 2.36 13.84 -14.46
CA PRO A 43 3.54 13.91 -13.60
C PRO A 43 3.77 12.62 -12.81
N ILE A 44 5.04 12.35 -12.49
CA ILE A 44 5.39 11.28 -11.54
C ILE A 44 4.89 11.70 -10.16
N VAL A 45 4.07 10.85 -9.55
CA VAL A 45 3.62 11.01 -8.17
C VAL A 45 4.73 10.53 -7.24
N LYS A 46 5.03 11.31 -6.20
CA LYS A 46 6.02 11.00 -5.16
C LYS A 46 5.43 11.33 -3.80
N GLU A 47 4.87 10.32 -3.14
CA GLU A 47 4.13 10.50 -1.90
C GLU A 47 4.43 9.37 -0.93
N SER A 48 4.55 9.72 0.36
CA SER A 48 4.85 8.75 1.41
C SER A 48 3.78 7.66 1.50
N VAL A 49 4.20 6.46 1.90
CA VAL A 49 3.31 5.34 2.21
C VAL A 49 3.46 4.97 3.68
N GLU A 50 2.34 4.81 4.36
CA GLU A 50 2.29 4.50 5.79
C GLU A 50 1.50 3.21 6.03
N ILE A 51 2.12 2.23 6.69
CA ILE A 51 1.49 0.97 7.09
C ILE A 51 1.38 0.92 8.61
N GLY A 52 0.17 1.04 9.14
CA GLY A 52 -0.10 1.02 10.57
C GLY A 52 0.28 -0.30 11.24
N ALA A 53 0.61 -0.23 12.53
CA ALA A 53 1.05 -1.36 13.33
C ALA A 53 0.06 -2.54 13.29
N HIS A 54 0.56 -3.77 13.44
CA HIS A 54 -0.21 -5.02 13.46
C HIS A 54 -0.99 -5.33 12.16
N SER A 55 -0.74 -4.61 11.08
CA SER A 55 -1.38 -4.89 9.79
C SER A 55 -0.80 -6.14 9.13
N TRP A 56 -1.62 -6.81 8.33
CA TRP A 56 -1.21 -7.94 7.50
C TRP A 56 -1.43 -7.65 6.02
N ILE A 57 -0.36 -7.75 5.23
CA ILE A 57 -0.34 -7.54 3.79
C ILE A 57 -0.23 -8.91 3.10
N GLY A 58 -1.30 -9.33 2.43
CA GLY A 58 -1.38 -10.63 1.74
C GLY A 58 -0.47 -10.74 0.51
N ASP A 59 -0.36 -11.96 -0.04
CA ASP A 59 0.54 -12.24 -1.17
C ASP A 59 0.19 -11.44 -2.43
N ASN A 60 1.21 -11.06 -3.21
CA ASN A 60 1.08 -10.33 -4.47
C ASN A 60 0.33 -8.99 -4.36
N VAL A 61 0.30 -8.36 -3.18
CA VAL A 61 -0.30 -7.04 -3.00
C VAL A 61 0.61 -5.96 -3.59
N THR A 62 0.01 -4.97 -4.25
CA THR A 62 0.67 -3.72 -4.63
C THR A 62 0.06 -2.54 -3.86
N ILE A 63 0.90 -1.73 -3.21
CA ILE A 63 0.50 -0.50 -2.52
C ILE A 63 1.13 0.69 -3.25
N LEU A 64 0.28 1.61 -3.71
CA LEU A 64 0.67 2.77 -4.51
C LEU A 64 1.06 3.99 -3.65
N PRO A 65 1.71 5.01 -4.25
CA PRO A 65 2.09 6.23 -3.55
C PRO A 65 0.91 6.90 -2.85
N GLY A 66 1.17 7.52 -1.70
CA GLY A 66 0.18 8.30 -0.94
C GLY A 66 -0.78 7.47 -0.08
N VAL A 67 -0.70 6.14 -0.13
CA VAL A 67 -1.55 5.27 0.68
C VAL A 67 -1.14 5.28 2.15
N LYS A 68 -2.13 5.50 3.02
CA LYS A 68 -2.02 5.32 4.47
C LYS A 68 -3.00 4.23 4.93
N LEU A 69 -2.49 3.18 5.55
CA LEU A 69 -3.28 2.15 6.18
C LEU A 69 -3.22 2.34 7.70
N GLY A 70 -4.38 2.42 8.36
CA GLY A 70 -4.44 2.43 9.82
C GLY A 70 -3.91 1.14 10.46
N ALA A 71 -3.87 1.10 11.79
CA ALA A 71 -3.45 -0.09 12.52
C ALA A 71 -4.42 -1.27 12.29
N PHE A 72 -3.93 -2.50 12.45
CA PHE A 72 -4.73 -3.73 12.34
C PHE A 72 -5.44 -3.92 10.99
N CYS A 73 -4.94 -3.32 9.90
CA CYS A 73 -5.53 -3.54 8.58
C CYS A 73 -5.19 -4.93 8.04
N VAL A 74 -6.10 -5.51 7.25
CA VAL A 74 -5.86 -6.74 6.47
C VAL A 74 -6.04 -6.42 5.00
N VAL A 75 -5.00 -6.65 4.21
CA VAL A 75 -5.04 -6.53 2.75
C VAL A 75 -5.08 -7.91 2.13
N ALA A 76 -6.19 -8.27 1.48
CA ALA A 76 -6.35 -9.56 0.83
C ALA A 76 -5.33 -9.75 -0.31
N ALA A 77 -4.94 -11.00 -0.58
CA ALA A 77 -3.99 -11.32 -1.64
C ALA A 77 -4.43 -10.80 -3.02
N ASN A 78 -3.46 -10.51 -3.89
CA ASN A 78 -3.63 -9.97 -5.24
C ASN A 78 -4.36 -8.61 -5.31
N SER A 79 -4.33 -7.82 -4.24
CA SER A 79 -4.98 -6.50 -4.22
C SER A 79 -4.06 -5.38 -4.68
N VAL A 80 -4.62 -4.38 -5.36
CA VAL A 80 -3.93 -3.12 -5.70
C VAL A 80 -4.56 -1.99 -4.88
N VAL A 81 -3.82 -1.52 -3.88
CA VAL A 81 -4.27 -0.49 -2.95
C VAL A 81 -3.94 0.88 -3.53
N THR A 82 -4.98 1.61 -3.94
CA THR A 82 -4.86 2.91 -4.62
C THR A 82 -5.35 4.09 -3.77
N LYS A 83 -5.79 3.83 -2.53
CA LYS A 83 -6.28 4.84 -1.59
C LYS A 83 -6.10 4.37 -0.15
N SER A 84 -6.12 5.32 0.78
CA SER A 84 -6.00 5.08 2.21
C SER A 84 -7.24 4.43 2.82
N PHE A 85 -7.05 3.71 3.93
CA PHE A 85 -8.11 3.05 4.68
C PHE A 85 -7.86 3.16 6.19
N ASP A 86 -8.94 3.30 6.96
CA ASP A 86 -8.89 3.45 8.41
C ASP A 86 -8.45 2.15 9.10
N GLU A 87 -8.10 2.25 10.38
CA GLU A 87 -7.76 1.10 11.22
C GLU A 87 -8.85 0.02 11.22
N TYR A 88 -8.45 -1.24 11.44
CA TYR A 88 -9.34 -2.42 11.43
C TYR A 88 -10.03 -2.70 10.09
N SER A 89 -9.61 -2.06 8.99
CA SER A 89 -10.17 -2.33 7.66
C SER A 89 -9.68 -3.66 7.12
N VAL A 90 -10.61 -4.49 6.62
CA VAL A 90 -10.30 -5.61 5.73
C VAL A 90 -10.60 -5.15 4.31
N ILE A 91 -9.57 -5.06 3.47
CA ILE A 91 -9.67 -4.54 2.10
C ILE A 91 -9.22 -5.58 1.08
N GLY A 92 -9.73 -5.48 -0.14
CA GLY A 92 -9.23 -6.30 -1.24
C GLY A 92 -9.74 -5.94 -2.62
N GLY A 93 -9.09 -6.49 -3.64
CA GLY A 93 -9.42 -6.32 -5.05
C GLY A 93 -8.50 -5.34 -5.79
N THR A 94 -8.82 -5.10 -7.07
CA THR A 94 -8.05 -4.24 -7.97
C THR A 94 -9.01 -3.32 -8.75
N PRO A 95 -9.18 -2.05 -8.35
CA PRO A 95 -8.62 -1.43 -7.15
C PRO A 95 -9.23 -1.99 -5.86
N ALA A 96 -8.45 -1.94 -4.78
CA ALA A 96 -8.87 -2.43 -3.47
C ALA A 96 -10.07 -1.63 -2.95
N LYS A 97 -11.03 -2.34 -2.38
CA LYS A 97 -12.22 -1.78 -1.72
C LYS A 97 -12.35 -2.33 -0.32
N LEU A 98 -13.03 -1.57 0.55
CA LEU A 98 -13.40 -2.07 1.86
C LEU A 98 -14.34 -3.27 1.70
N ILE A 99 -13.97 -4.39 2.32
CA ILE A 99 -14.78 -5.61 2.36
C ILE A 99 -15.60 -5.61 3.66
N LYS A 100 -14.94 -5.36 4.79
CA LYS A 100 -15.56 -5.27 6.12
C LYS A 100 -14.61 -4.60 7.12
N MET A 101 -15.15 -4.23 8.28
CA MET A 101 -14.36 -3.86 9.45
C MET A 101 -14.15 -5.08 10.37
N ILE A 102 -12.98 -5.19 10.98
CA ILE A 102 -12.71 -6.16 12.05
C ILE A 102 -13.47 -5.67 13.30
N GLN A 103 -14.28 -6.54 13.88
CA GLN A 103 -14.92 -6.25 15.17
C GLN A 103 -13.95 -6.60 16.29
N HIS A 104 -13.49 -5.58 17.02
CA HIS A 104 -12.72 -5.79 18.24
C HIS A 104 -13.67 -6.29 19.33
N LYS A 105 -13.56 -7.57 19.71
CA LYS A 105 -14.16 -8.06 20.94
C LYS A 105 -13.12 -7.79 22.04
N ALA A 106 -13.44 -6.83 22.91
CA ALA A 106 -12.74 -6.60 24.16
C ALA A 106 -12.82 -7.86 25.06
#